data_AF-A0ABD2NNS6-F1
#
_entry.id   AF-A0ABD2NNS6-F1
#
_cell.length_a   1.000
_cell.length_b   1.000
_cell.length_c   1.000
_cell.angle_alpha   90.00
_cell.angle_beta   90.00
_cell.angle_gamma   90.00
#
_symmetry.space_group_name_H-M   'P 1'
#
loop_
_entity.id
_entity.type
_entity.pdbx_description
1 polymer ?
#
loop_
_entity_poly.entity_id
_entity_poly.type
_entity_poly.pdbx_seq_one_letter_code
_entity_poly.pdbx_strand_id
1 'polypeptide(L)'
;MQLFGGEFNFEGGTPPTNFNTFAIALLTVFQILTGEDWNEVMYHGIVALGGPRDGGMIYSLYFIVLMLFGNYTLLNVFLAIAVDNLANAQELTAAEEEQAEENKEKQAQELEKEMEALQGDIGSNQRIDCPSSPVRRRRKKDEKPPEEEEEIIGPKPMLPYSSMFIFSTTNPIRRGAHWVVNLRYFDFFIMIVICLSSMALAAEDPINENSIRNHILDQFDYAFTCVFAVEMFLKVIDLGIILHPGSYLREFWNIMDAVVVICALGSIGFDLIYSEKSAASANLSTMKSLRVLRVLRPLKTIKRVPKLKAVFDCLVNSLKNVINILIVYILFQFIFAVIAVQLFNGKFFYCTDKSKITEATCQGSYFVFDEDSEVPRVEPRVWGPQSFYYDNVPLAMLTLFAVQTGEGWPQ
;
A
#
# COMPACT_ATOMS: atom_id res chain seq x y z
N MET A 1 -6.49 -42.12 1.62
CA MET A 1 -5.94 -43.34 0.99
C MET A 1 -6.90 -44.51 1.03
N GLN A 2 -7.34 -45.02 2.19
CA GLN A 2 -8.29 -46.15 2.21
C GLN A 2 -9.64 -45.85 1.54
N LEU A 3 -10.10 -44.60 1.62
CA LEU A 3 -11.37 -44.17 1.01
C LEU A 3 -11.27 -43.83 -0.49
N PHE A 4 -10.10 -43.42 -0.99
CA PHE A 4 -9.95 -42.80 -2.32
C PHE A 4 -8.75 -43.33 -3.12
N GLY A 5 -8.05 -44.33 -2.60
CA GLY A 5 -6.80 -44.82 -3.19
C GLY A 5 -7.07 -45.61 -4.45
N GLY A 6 -6.58 -45.13 -5.60
CA GLY A 6 -6.84 -45.72 -6.92
C GLY A 6 -8.18 -45.31 -7.54
N GLU A 7 -9.05 -44.62 -6.82
CA GLU A 7 -10.40 -44.25 -7.29
C GLU A 7 -10.40 -43.01 -8.18
N PHE A 8 -9.37 -42.15 -8.08
CA PHE A 8 -9.24 -40.92 -8.90
C PHE A 8 -8.72 -41.26 -10.30
N ASN A 9 -9.47 -42.09 -11.03
CA ASN A 9 -9.15 -42.54 -12.37
C ASN A 9 -10.25 -42.11 -13.34
N PHE A 10 -10.17 -40.87 -13.82
CA PHE A 10 -11.13 -40.29 -14.74
C PHE A 10 -10.70 -40.54 -16.20
N GLU A 11 -11.63 -40.39 -17.15
CA GLU A 11 -11.33 -40.54 -18.58
C GLU A 11 -10.25 -39.55 -19.06
N GLY A 12 -10.18 -38.36 -18.47
CA GLY A 12 -9.13 -37.36 -18.71
C GLY A 12 -7.79 -37.65 -18.01
N GLY A 13 -7.68 -38.76 -17.27
CA GLY A 13 -6.51 -39.15 -16.49
C GLY A 13 -6.64 -38.91 -14.99
N THR A 14 -5.61 -39.31 -14.25
CA THR A 14 -5.51 -39.09 -12.80
C THR A 14 -5.02 -37.67 -12.50
N PRO A 15 -5.74 -36.88 -11.68
CA PRO A 15 -5.31 -35.55 -11.30
C PRO A 15 -4.04 -35.59 -10.44
N PRO A 16 -3.21 -34.53 -10.43
CA PRO A 16 -2.00 -34.46 -9.62
C PRO A 16 -2.31 -34.55 -8.11
N THR A 17 -3.48 -34.04 -7.69
CA THR A 17 -4.01 -34.06 -6.33
C THR A 17 -4.82 -35.34 -6.09
N ASN A 18 -4.12 -36.45 -5.79
CA ASN A 18 -4.74 -37.76 -5.61
C ASN A 18 -4.28 -38.49 -4.33
N PHE A 19 -4.93 -39.62 -4.03
CA PHE A 19 -4.66 -40.41 -2.83
C PHE A 19 -4.00 -41.76 -3.12
N ASN A 20 -3.31 -41.90 -4.27
CA ASN A 20 -2.76 -43.17 -4.74
C ASN A 20 -1.49 -43.58 -3.97
N THR A 21 -0.64 -42.59 -3.63
CA THR A 21 0.59 -42.82 -2.86
C THR A 21 0.57 -42.02 -1.58
N PHE A 22 1.34 -42.47 -0.57
CA PHE A 22 1.38 -41.80 0.72
C PHE A 22 1.89 -40.35 0.63
N ALA A 23 2.93 -40.10 -0.16
CA ALA A 23 3.50 -38.76 -0.31
C ALA A 23 2.52 -37.78 -0.97
N ILE A 24 1.86 -38.21 -2.05
CA ILE A 24 0.87 -37.37 -2.74
C ILE A 24 -0.36 -37.16 -1.85
N ALA A 25 -0.83 -38.22 -1.18
CA ALA A 25 -1.94 -38.11 -0.23
C ALA A 25 -1.64 -37.12 0.91
N LEU A 26 -0.40 -37.10 1.42
CA LEU A 26 0.03 -36.14 2.43
C LEU A 26 0.00 -34.70 1.89
N LEU A 27 0.49 -34.47 0.66
CA LEU A 27 0.44 -33.16 0.01
C LEU A 27 -1.00 -32.71 -0.25
N THR A 28 -1.87 -33.61 -0.71
CA THR A 28 -3.29 -33.32 -0.93
C THR A 28 -4.01 -33.01 0.38
N VAL A 29 -3.71 -33.72 1.48
CA VAL A 29 -4.24 -33.35 2.81
C VAL A 29 -3.70 -32.00 3.26
N PHE A 30 -2.41 -31.72 3.05
CA PHE A 30 -1.83 -30.43 3.36
C PHE A 30 -2.50 -29.29 2.57
N GLN A 31 -2.81 -29.50 1.29
CA GLN A 31 -3.58 -28.56 0.47
C GLN A 31 -4.99 -28.33 0.99
N ILE A 32 -5.69 -29.38 1.41
CA ILE A 32 -7.01 -29.22 2.03
C ILE A 32 -6.90 -28.40 3.33
N LEU A 33 -5.84 -28.62 4.13
CA LEU A 33 -5.61 -27.88 5.38
C LEU A 33 -5.16 -26.43 5.16
N THR A 34 -4.52 -26.09 4.05
CA THR A 34 -4.23 -24.69 3.70
C THR A 34 -5.46 -23.96 3.17
N GLY A 35 -6.52 -24.70 2.80
CA GLY A 35 -7.78 -24.16 2.31
C GLY A 35 -7.76 -23.78 0.84
N GLU A 36 -6.73 -24.20 0.09
CA GLU A 36 -6.58 -23.87 -1.32
C GLU A 36 -7.12 -24.97 -2.22
N ASP A 37 -8.02 -24.64 -3.14
CA ASP A 37 -8.65 -25.56 -4.10
C ASP A 37 -9.16 -26.88 -3.48
N TRP A 38 -9.51 -26.87 -2.19
CA TRP A 38 -9.99 -28.07 -1.47
C TRP A 38 -11.34 -28.56 -2.00
N ASN A 39 -12.13 -27.64 -2.57
CA ASN A 39 -13.39 -27.90 -3.23
C ASN A 39 -13.18 -28.74 -4.50
N GLU A 40 -12.13 -28.49 -5.28
CA GLU A 40 -11.81 -29.28 -6.48
C GLU A 40 -11.48 -30.73 -6.08
N VAL A 41 -10.62 -30.91 -5.07
CA VAL A 41 -10.30 -32.25 -4.54
C VAL A 41 -11.55 -32.96 -4.01
N MET A 42 -12.45 -32.24 -3.36
CA MET A 42 -13.74 -32.78 -2.90
C MET A 42 -14.63 -33.19 -4.09
N TYR A 43 -14.70 -32.38 -5.14
CA TYR A 43 -15.49 -32.70 -6.34
C TYR A 43 -14.97 -33.95 -7.03
N HIS A 44 -13.64 -34.10 -7.15
CA HIS A 44 -13.04 -35.35 -7.63
C HIS A 44 -13.42 -36.55 -6.74
N GLY A 45 -13.43 -36.39 -5.42
CA GLY A 45 -13.87 -37.42 -4.49
C GLY A 45 -15.32 -37.85 -4.65
N ILE A 46 -16.23 -36.89 -4.88
CA ILE A 46 -17.65 -37.17 -5.10
C ILE A 46 -17.84 -37.91 -6.43
N VAL A 47 -17.21 -37.43 -7.51
CA VAL A 47 -17.33 -38.02 -8.85
C VAL A 47 -16.75 -39.43 -8.88
N ALA A 48 -15.60 -39.67 -8.23
CA ALA A 48 -14.95 -40.98 -8.21
C ALA A 48 -15.81 -42.08 -7.56
N LEU A 49 -16.64 -41.75 -6.57
CA LEU A 49 -17.40 -42.73 -5.77
C LEU A 49 -18.91 -42.72 -6.07
N GLY A 50 -19.29 -42.55 -7.34
CA GLY A 50 -20.70 -42.63 -7.79
C GLY A 50 -21.37 -41.27 -8.03
N GLY A 51 -20.63 -40.16 -7.99
CA GLY A 51 -21.13 -38.84 -8.35
C GLY A 51 -22.23 -38.30 -7.44
N PRO A 52 -22.84 -37.15 -7.81
CA PRO A 52 -23.81 -36.47 -6.96
C PRO A 52 -25.13 -37.23 -6.76
N ARG A 53 -25.48 -38.12 -7.71
CA ARG A 53 -26.78 -38.80 -7.74
C ARG A 53 -26.76 -40.21 -7.14
N ASP A 54 -25.65 -40.94 -7.26
CA ASP A 54 -25.56 -42.34 -6.84
C ASP A 54 -24.87 -42.53 -5.48
N GLY A 55 -24.93 -41.50 -4.61
CA GLY A 55 -24.49 -41.58 -3.22
C GLY A 55 -23.09 -41.01 -2.93
N GLY A 56 -22.34 -40.57 -3.95
CA GLY A 56 -20.99 -39.98 -3.79
C GLY A 56 -20.95 -38.73 -2.91
N MET A 57 -22.09 -38.03 -2.77
CA MET A 57 -22.22 -36.86 -1.89
C MET A 57 -21.83 -37.15 -0.43
N ILE A 58 -22.00 -38.38 0.07
CA ILE A 58 -21.68 -38.69 1.46
C ILE A 58 -20.18 -38.51 1.77
N TYR A 59 -19.31 -38.71 0.77
CA TYR A 59 -17.86 -38.57 0.93
C TYR A 59 -17.41 -37.11 1.05
N SER A 60 -18.26 -36.14 0.67
CA SER A 60 -18.01 -34.71 0.96
C SER A 60 -17.85 -34.45 2.45
N LEU A 61 -18.51 -35.24 3.31
CA LEU A 61 -18.41 -35.11 4.76
C LEU A 61 -16.98 -35.30 5.25
N TYR A 62 -16.20 -36.18 4.63
CA TYR A 62 -14.78 -36.36 4.98
C TYR A 62 -14.01 -35.05 4.79
N PHE A 63 -14.18 -34.39 3.64
CA PHE A 63 -13.48 -33.13 3.33
C PHE A 63 -13.96 -31.99 4.22
N ILE A 64 -15.26 -31.88 4.48
CA ILE A 64 -15.83 -30.85 5.37
C ILE A 64 -15.31 -31.03 6.80
N VAL A 65 -15.30 -32.26 7.31
CA VAL A 65 -14.78 -32.57 8.66
C VAL A 65 -13.29 -32.29 8.74
N LEU A 66 -12.51 -32.72 7.73
CA LEU A 66 -11.07 -32.46 7.67
C LEU A 66 -10.77 -30.96 7.65
N MET A 67 -11.51 -30.18 6.84
CA MET A 67 -11.36 -28.74 6.75
C MET A 67 -11.73 -28.05 8.07
N LEU A 68 -12.86 -28.40 8.68
CA LEU A 68 -13.33 -27.78 9.92
C LEU A 68 -12.40 -28.09 11.09
N PHE A 69 -12.15 -29.37 11.37
CA PHE A 69 -11.32 -29.77 12.52
C PHE A 69 -9.84 -29.49 12.28
N GLY A 70 -9.37 -29.63 11.04
CA GLY A 70 -8.00 -29.31 10.65
C GLY A 70 -7.70 -27.84 10.86
N ASN A 71 -8.52 -26.95 10.31
CA ASN A 71 -8.31 -25.50 10.46
C ASN A 71 -8.56 -25.03 11.88
N TYR A 72 -9.51 -25.62 12.60
CA TYR A 72 -9.68 -25.34 14.03
C TYR A 72 -8.41 -25.67 14.82
N THR A 73 -7.79 -26.82 14.56
CA THR A 73 -6.55 -27.22 15.21
C THR A 73 -5.39 -26.31 14.83
N LEU A 74 -5.21 -26.01 13.53
CA LEU A 74 -4.17 -25.10 13.06
C LEU A 74 -4.32 -23.69 13.63
N LEU A 75 -5.55 -23.16 13.67
CA LEU A 75 -5.84 -21.85 14.25
C LEU A 75 -5.49 -21.82 15.74
N ASN A 76 -5.86 -22.85 16.50
CA ASN A 76 -5.54 -22.89 17.93
C ASN A 76 -4.04 -23.00 18.19
N VAL A 77 -3.32 -23.81 17.40
CA VAL A 77 -1.85 -23.91 17.51
C VAL A 77 -1.20 -22.57 17.15
N PHE A 78 -1.64 -21.94 16.06
CA PHE A 78 -1.14 -20.63 15.64
C PHE A 78 -1.42 -19.56 16.70
N LEU A 79 -2.66 -19.47 17.21
CA LEU A 79 -3.03 -18.49 18.23
C LEU A 79 -2.23 -18.69 19.51
N ALA A 80 -2.04 -19.93 19.97
CA ALA A 80 -1.22 -20.21 21.15
C ALA A 80 0.21 -19.68 20.97
N ILE A 81 0.86 -20.04 19.85
CA ILE A 81 2.22 -19.61 19.55
C ILE A 81 2.30 -18.09 19.37
N ALA A 82 1.34 -17.48 18.67
CA ALA A 82 1.35 -16.06 18.38
C ALA A 82 1.11 -15.22 19.64
N VAL A 83 0.17 -15.63 20.49
CA VAL A 83 -0.11 -14.94 21.76
C VAL A 83 1.10 -15.02 22.69
N ASP A 84 1.70 -16.20 22.84
CA ASP A 84 2.88 -16.37 23.69
C ASP A 84 4.06 -15.52 23.19
N ASN A 85 4.33 -15.53 21.88
CA ASN A 85 5.43 -14.73 21.31
C ASN A 85 5.15 -13.22 21.35
N LEU A 86 3.91 -12.80 21.11
CA LEU A 86 3.54 -11.39 21.14
C LEU A 86 3.57 -10.84 22.56
N ALA A 87 3.12 -11.62 23.54
CA ALA A 87 3.22 -11.27 24.96
C ALA A 87 4.69 -11.09 25.37
N ASN A 88 5.55 -12.06 25.05
CA ASN A 88 6.99 -11.96 25.33
C ASN A 88 7.65 -10.75 24.64
N ALA A 89 7.26 -10.44 23.39
CA ALA A 89 7.80 -9.29 22.66
C ALA A 89 7.36 -7.94 23.25
N GLN A 90 6.11 -7.85 23.72
CA GLN A 90 5.59 -6.67 24.42
C GLN A 90 6.28 -6.44 25.75
N GLU A 91 6.50 -7.51 26.53
CA GLU A 91 7.24 -7.44 27.79
C GLU A 91 8.68 -6.97 27.57
N LEU A 92 9.36 -7.48 26.52
CA LEU A 92 10.72 -7.07 26.19
C LEU A 92 10.79 -5.59 25.79
N THR A 93 9.85 -5.13 24.96
CA THR A 93 9.82 -3.74 24.48
C THR A 93 9.54 -2.77 25.63
N ALA A 94 8.62 -3.13 26.54
CA ALA A 94 8.33 -2.33 27.73
C ALA A 94 9.56 -2.20 28.64
N ALA A 95 10.31 -3.29 28.84
CA ALA A 95 11.55 -3.27 29.63
C ALA A 95 12.65 -2.41 28.96
N GLU A 96 12.77 -2.44 27.64
CA GLU A 96 13.71 -1.58 26.90
C GLU A 96 13.34 -0.09 26.99
N GLU A 97 12.06 0.24 26.91
CA GLU A 97 11.58 1.62 27.07
C GLU A 97 11.83 2.16 28.48
N GLU A 98 11.57 1.36 29.52
CA GLU A 98 11.84 1.71 30.92
C GLU A 98 13.35 1.95 31.15
N GLN A 99 14.22 1.06 30.64
CA GLN A 99 15.67 1.25 30.71
C GLN A 99 16.15 2.49 29.94
N ALA A 100 15.55 2.80 28.80
CA ALA A 100 15.89 3.98 28.01
C ALA A 100 15.49 5.27 28.74
N GLU A 101 14.35 5.28 29.43
CA GLU A 101 13.91 6.40 30.26
C GLU A 101 14.84 6.60 31.45
N GLU A 102 15.18 5.54 32.18
CA GLU A 102 16.15 5.60 33.28
C GLU A 102 17.52 6.15 32.82
N ASN A 103 18.00 5.72 31.65
CA ASN A 103 19.28 6.19 31.10
C ASN A 103 19.23 7.67 30.71
N LYS A 104 18.10 8.14 30.17
CA LYS A 104 17.90 9.57 29.88
C LYS A 104 17.88 10.41 31.16
N GLU A 105 17.23 9.93 32.22
CA GLU A 105 17.22 10.61 33.52
C GLU A 105 18.63 10.70 34.12
N LYS A 106 19.39 9.61 34.10
CA LYS A 106 20.79 9.58 34.55
C LYS A 106 21.65 10.58 33.78
N GLN A 107 21.55 10.60 32.44
CA GLN A 107 22.26 11.56 31.59
C GLN A 107 21.88 13.01 31.89
N ALA A 108 20.59 13.30 32.12
CA ALA A 108 20.14 14.65 32.46
C ALA A 108 20.71 15.12 33.81
N GLN A 109 20.75 14.23 34.81
CA GLN A 109 21.34 14.53 36.12
C GLN A 109 22.85 14.75 36.04
N GLU A 110 23.57 13.98 35.21
CA GLU A 110 25.00 14.18 34.97
C GLU A 110 25.26 15.53 34.29
N LEU A 111 24.48 15.87 33.27
CA LEU A 111 24.59 17.16 32.58
C LEU A 111 24.33 18.35 33.53
N GLU A 112 23.36 18.22 34.42
CA GLU A 112 23.04 19.23 35.43
C GLU A 112 24.22 19.42 36.40
N LYS A 113 24.82 18.32 36.88
CA LYS A 113 26.03 18.37 37.73
C LYS A 113 27.23 18.99 37.01
N GLU A 114 27.45 18.67 35.74
CA GLU A 114 28.52 19.28 34.94
C GLU A 114 28.30 20.78 34.73
N MET A 115 27.06 21.21 34.47
CA MET A 115 26.71 22.62 34.35
C MET A 115 26.93 23.39 35.66
N GLU A 116 26.57 22.79 36.80
CA GLU A 116 26.81 23.37 38.14
C GLU A 116 28.31 23.49 38.44
N ALA A 117 29.10 22.47 38.12
CA ALA A 117 30.56 22.49 38.30
C ALA A 117 31.24 23.59 37.47
N LEU A 118 30.82 23.77 36.20
CA LEU A 118 31.32 24.84 35.33
C LEU A 118 30.92 26.24 35.79
N GLN A 119 29.73 26.41 36.40
CA GLN A 119 29.32 27.69 37.00
C GLN A 119 30.08 28.01 38.29
N GLY A 120 30.52 26.98 39.04
CA GLY A 120 31.34 27.13 40.24
C GLY A 120 32.72 27.73 39.97
N ASP A 121 33.34 27.43 38.82
CA ASP A 121 34.71 27.89 38.50
C ASP A 121 34.79 29.34 37.99
N ILE A 122 33.67 29.93 37.56
CA ILE A 122 33.59 31.35 37.15
C ILE A 122 33.46 32.29 38.38
N GLY A 123 33.38 31.74 39.59
CA GLY A 123 33.19 32.49 40.83
C GLY A 123 34.42 33.20 41.41
N SER A 124 35.59 33.18 40.74
CA SER A 124 36.84 33.72 41.32
C SER A 124 37.52 34.87 40.56
N ASN A 125 36.96 35.45 39.50
CA ASN A 125 37.48 36.73 38.98
C ASN A 125 36.46 37.62 38.26
N GLN A 126 36.40 38.87 38.74
CA GLN A 126 35.74 40.07 38.19
C GLN A 126 34.20 40.18 38.30
N ARG A 127 33.78 41.02 39.26
CA ARG A 127 32.50 41.75 39.23
C ARG A 127 32.54 42.74 38.05
N ILE A 128 31.83 42.42 36.98
CA ILE A 128 31.39 43.40 35.99
C ILE A 128 29.87 43.52 36.18
N ASP A 129 29.43 44.66 36.68
CA ASP A 129 28.02 45.03 36.79
C ASP A 129 27.43 45.15 35.38
N CYS A 130 26.62 44.16 35.00
CA CYS A 130 25.70 44.27 33.88
C CYS A 130 24.30 44.54 34.44
N PRO A 131 23.51 45.48 33.86
CA PRO A 131 22.18 45.78 34.37
C PRO A 131 21.28 44.56 34.24
N SER A 132 20.50 44.31 35.30
CA SER A 132 19.54 43.22 35.42
C SER A 132 18.54 43.23 34.26
N SER A 133 18.77 42.35 33.28
CA SER A 133 17.71 41.91 32.37
C SER A 133 16.67 41.11 33.17
N PRO A 134 15.37 41.25 32.85
CA PRO A 134 14.32 40.64 33.64
C PRO A 134 14.46 39.12 33.59
N VAL A 135 14.45 38.51 34.77
CA VAL A 135 14.47 37.06 35.00
C VAL A 135 13.34 36.42 34.21
N ARG A 136 13.66 35.92 33.01
CA ARG A 136 12.78 35.03 32.27
C ARG A 136 12.91 33.68 32.96
N ARG A 137 11.98 33.38 33.89
CA ARG A 137 11.76 32.04 34.43
C ARG A 137 11.83 31.04 33.27
N ARG A 138 12.90 30.26 33.19
CA ARG A 138 12.93 29.04 32.38
C ARG A 138 11.92 28.10 33.03
N ARG A 139 10.67 28.14 32.54
CA ARG A 139 9.77 27.00 32.70
C ARG A 139 10.50 25.82 32.07
N LYS A 140 10.65 24.74 32.84
CA LYS A 140 10.94 23.40 32.32
C LYS A 140 10.18 23.25 31.01
N LYS A 141 10.92 22.97 29.95
CA LYS A 141 10.32 22.49 28.72
C LYS A 141 10.05 21.01 29.01
N ASP A 142 8.99 20.75 29.78
CA ASP A 142 8.38 19.44 29.79
C ASP A 142 8.12 19.12 28.32
N GLU A 143 8.74 18.05 27.81
CA GLU A 143 8.27 17.42 26.59
C GLU A 143 6.82 17.03 26.87
N LYS A 144 5.90 17.91 26.48
CA LYS A 144 4.50 17.54 26.38
C LYS A 144 4.44 16.32 25.44
N PRO A 145 3.63 15.30 25.76
CA PRO A 145 3.22 14.31 24.77
C PRO A 145 2.75 15.04 23.52
N PRO A 146 2.82 14.43 22.31
CA PRO A 146 2.29 15.06 21.11
C PRO A 146 0.88 15.53 21.45
N GLU A 147 0.70 16.86 21.46
CA GLU A 147 -0.55 17.49 21.82
C GLU A 147 -1.62 16.80 20.97
N GLU A 148 -2.53 16.08 21.62
CA GLU A 148 -3.83 15.79 21.03
C GLU A 148 -4.27 17.08 20.38
N GLU A 149 -4.58 17.04 19.08
CA GLU A 149 -5.15 18.19 18.39
C GLU A 149 -6.51 18.48 19.04
N GLU A 150 -6.50 19.12 20.21
CA GLU A 150 -7.64 19.83 20.74
C GLU A 150 -8.07 20.75 19.61
N GLU A 151 -9.30 20.53 19.14
CA GLU A 151 -9.94 21.37 18.13
C GLU A 151 -9.68 22.82 18.53
N ILE A 152 -8.83 23.51 17.78
CA ILE A 152 -8.74 24.96 17.87
C ILE A 152 -10.08 25.46 17.31
N ILE A 153 -11.08 25.61 18.18
CA ILE A 153 -12.38 26.24 17.94
C ILE A 153 -12.16 27.77 17.88
N GLY A 154 -11.15 28.19 17.14
CA GLY A 154 -10.74 29.57 16.98
C GLY A 154 -10.05 29.76 15.63
N PRO A 155 -10.16 30.95 15.02
CA PRO A 155 -9.48 31.25 13.77
C PRO A 155 -7.97 31.06 13.98
N LYS A 156 -7.34 30.23 13.13
CA LYS A 156 -5.89 30.03 13.15
C LYS A 156 -5.18 31.39 13.12
N PRO A 157 -4.19 31.66 14.00
CA PRO A 157 -3.50 32.93 14.02
C PRO A 157 -2.59 33.08 12.78
N MET A 158 -2.54 34.29 12.21
CA MET A 158 -1.64 34.61 11.10
C MET A 158 -0.19 34.42 11.52
N LEU A 159 0.62 33.78 10.66
CA LEU A 159 2.06 33.65 10.89
C LEU A 159 2.72 35.05 10.90
N PRO A 160 3.57 35.38 11.89
CA PRO A 160 4.15 36.72 12.07
C PRO A 160 5.20 37.10 11.02
N TYR A 161 5.55 36.16 10.13
CA TYR A 161 6.59 36.33 9.12
C TYR A 161 6.02 36.80 7.78
N SER A 162 6.81 37.51 6.96
CA SER A 162 6.40 37.95 5.63
C SER A 162 6.29 36.76 4.66
N SER A 163 5.18 36.63 3.93
CA SER A 163 5.06 35.60 2.88
C SER A 163 5.75 36.10 1.59
N MET A 164 6.56 35.22 0.97
CA MET A 164 7.32 35.50 -0.27
C MET A 164 8.25 36.73 -0.22
N PHE A 165 8.62 37.23 0.97
CA PHE A 165 9.35 38.49 1.18
C PHE A 165 8.68 39.77 0.64
N ILE A 166 7.55 39.66 -0.05
CA ILE A 166 6.81 40.77 -0.67
C ILE A 166 5.53 41.08 0.14
N PHE A 167 4.93 40.09 0.78
CA PHE A 167 3.68 40.24 1.53
C PHE A 167 3.93 40.32 3.05
N SER A 168 4.17 41.55 3.53
CA SER A 168 4.18 41.85 4.97
C SER A 168 2.83 41.51 5.62
N THR A 169 2.83 41.27 6.94
CA THR A 169 1.63 40.96 7.74
C THR A 169 0.54 42.03 7.68
N THR A 170 0.87 43.23 7.20
CA THR A 170 -0.04 44.38 7.04
C THR A 170 -0.69 44.48 5.66
N ASN A 171 -0.32 43.66 4.68
CA ASN A 171 -0.85 43.78 3.32
C ASN A 171 -2.34 43.38 3.23
N PRO A 172 -3.18 44.17 2.54
CA PRO A 172 -4.62 43.91 2.45
C PRO A 172 -4.93 42.60 1.71
N ILE A 173 -4.12 42.23 0.71
CA ILE A 173 -4.26 40.98 -0.06
C ILE A 173 -4.06 39.75 0.84
N ARG A 174 -3.03 39.76 1.69
CA ARG A 174 -2.76 38.66 2.62
C ARG A 174 -3.82 38.57 3.72
N ARG A 175 -4.26 39.71 4.24
CA ARG A 175 -5.35 39.79 5.22
C ARG A 175 -6.66 39.25 4.65
N GLY A 176 -6.95 39.57 3.39
CA GLY A 176 -8.09 39.02 2.66
C GLY A 176 -7.97 37.52 2.41
N ALA A 177 -6.81 37.03 1.96
CA ALA A 177 -6.56 35.60 1.74
C ALA A 177 -6.70 34.79 3.03
N HIS A 178 -6.10 35.25 4.14
CA HIS A 178 -6.26 34.60 5.45
C HIS A 178 -7.71 34.63 5.92
N TRP A 179 -8.46 35.72 5.69
CA TRP A 179 -9.88 35.77 6.02
C TRP A 179 -10.65 34.71 5.25
N VAL A 180 -10.44 34.59 3.93
CA VAL A 180 -11.11 33.59 3.08
C VAL A 180 -10.74 32.16 3.47
N VAL A 181 -9.46 31.85 3.66
CA VAL A 181 -8.99 30.49 3.98
C VAL A 181 -9.50 30.02 5.35
N ASN A 182 -9.73 30.93 6.28
CA ASN A 182 -10.20 30.61 7.64
C ASN A 182 -11.74 30.59 7.74
N LEU A 183 -12.47 30.84 6.65
CA LEU A 183 -13.93 30.73 6.65
C LEU A 183 -14.33 29.25 6.77
N ARG A 184 -15.18 28.94 7.75
CA ARG A 184 -15.75 27.58 7.92
C ARG A 184 -16.46 27.07 6.66
N TYR A 185 -17.10 27.96 5.89
CA TYR A 185 -17.75 27.62 4.64
C TYR A 185 -16.77 27.32 3.50
N PHE A 186 -15.58 27.92 3.51
CA PHE A 186 -14.55 27.64 2.50
C PHE A 186 -14.09 26.19 2.60
N ASP A 187 -13.90 25.69 3.82
CA ASP A 187 -13.50 24.30 4.02
C ASP A 187 -14.61 23.31 3.65
N PHE A 188 -15.87 23.61 3.99
CA PHE A 188 -17.00 22.78 3.57
C PHE A 188 -17.20 22.79 2.05
N PHE A 189 -17.06 23.95 1.40
CA PHE A 189 -17.17 24.09 -0.05
C PHE A 189 -16.12 23.24 -0.79
N ILE A 190 -14.85 23.36 -0.41
CA ILE A 190 -13.80 22.55 -1.05
C ILE A 190 -14.02 21.05 -0.81
N MET A 191 -14.53 20.65 0.35
CA MET A 191 -14.87 19.25 0.61
C MET A 191 -15.95 18.74 -0.35
N ILE A 192 -17.01 19.52 -0.60
CA ILE A 192 -18.02 19.19 -1.62
C ILE A 192 -17.39 19.07 -3.01
N VAL A 193 -16.52 20.02 -3.38
CA VAL A 193 -15.84 20.00 -4.69
C VAL A 193 -14.96 18.76 -4.84
N ILE A 194 -14.26 18.32 -3.79
CA ILE A 194 -13.49 17.06 -3.79
C ILE A 194 -14.43 15.88 -4.02
N CYS A 195 -15.57 15.80 -3.32
CA CYS A 195 -16.53 14.72 -3.51
C CYS A 195 -17.07 14.68 -4.94
N LEU A 196 -17.49 15.83 -5.50
CA LEU A 196 -17.98 15.91 -6.88
C LEU A 196 -16.89 15.57 -7.91
N SER A 197 -15.65 15.99 -7.68
CA SER A 197 -14.51 15.62 -8.51
C SER A 197 -14.21 14.11 -8.45
N SER A 198 -14.40 13.48 -7.30
CA SER A 198 -14.20 12.03 -7.13
C SER A 198 -15.30 11.24 -7.84
N MET A 199 -16.54 11.71 -7.75
CA MET A 199 -17.67 11.14 -8.48
C MET A 199 -17.51 11.28 -10.00
N ALA A 200 -16.98 12.41 -10.47
CA ALA A 200 -16.69 12.62 -11.89
C ALA A 200 -15.64 11.62 -12.40
N LEU A 201 -14.57 11.38 -11.62
CA LEU A 201 -13.55 10.39 -11.95
C LEU A 201 -14.13 8.96 -12.01
N ALA A 202 -15.01 8.60 -11.08
CA ALA A 202 -15.67 7.30 -11.07
C ALA A 202 -16.66 7.09 -12.23
N ALA A 203 -17.15 8.17 -12.85
CA ALA A 203 -18.11 8.14 -13.95
C ALA A 203 -17.46 8.11 -15.35
N GLU A 204 -16.14 8.21 -15.44
CA GLU A 204 -15.38 8.19 -16.70
C GLU A 204 -15.54 6.82 -17.41
N ASP A 205 -15.71 6.83 -18.73
CA ASP A 205 -15.71 5.60 -19.53
C ASP A 205 -14.27 5.15 -19.84
N PRO A 206 -13.81 3.99 -19.36
CA PRO A 206 -12.48 3.50 -19.69
C PRO A 206 -12.39 2.89 -21.10
N ILE A 207 -13.51 2.53 -21.73
CA ILE A 207 -13.52 1.81 -23.02
C ILE A 207 -13.65 2.79 -24.18
N ASN A 208 -14.50 3.80 -24.05
CA ASN A 208 -14.78 4.74 -25.14
C ASN A 208 -14.36 6.17 -24.80
N GLU A 209 -13.10 6.51 -25.14
CA GLU A 209 -12.51 7.84 -24.89
C GLU A 209 -13.37 9.00 -25.45
N ASN A 210 -13.99 8.82 -26.62
CA ASN A 210 -14.68 9.90 -27.35
C ASN A 210 -16.18 10.02 -27.04
N SER A 211 -16.66 9.38 -25.97
CA SER A 211 -18.06 9.49 -25.55
C SER A 211 -18.42 10.93 -25.17
N ILE A 212 -19.66 11.36 -25.48
CA ILE A 212 -20.21 12.67 -25.05
C ILE A 212 -20.09 12.83 -23.52
N ARG A 213 -20.25 11.73 -22.78
CA ARG A 213 -20.06 11.70 -21.32
C ARG A 213 -18.66 12.17 -20.93
N ASN A 214 -17.63 11.62 -21.58
CA ASN A 214 -16.24 11.97 -21.27
C ASN A 214 -15.93 13.43 -21.63
N HIS A 215 -16.46 13.94 -22.74
CA HIS A 215 -16.29 15.35 -23.07
C HIS A 215 -16.92 16.30 -22.02
N ILE A 216 -18.07 15.94 -21.45
CA ILE A 216 -18.69 16.70 -20.36
C ILE A 216 -17.85 16.59 -19.07
N LEU A 217 -17.36 15.40 -18.75
CA LEU A 217 -16.53 15.15 -17.57
C LEU A 217 -15.20 15.90 -17.64
N ASP A 218 -14.56 15.96 -18.82
CA ASP A 218 -13.34 16.75 -19.05
C ASP A 218 -13.56 18.24 -18.75
N GLN A 219 -14.71 18.78 -19.16
CA GLN A 219 -15.05 20.18 -18.88
C GLN A 219 -15.22 20.43 -17.37
N PHE A 220 -15.84 19.49 -16.65
CA PHE A 220 -15.93 19.57 -15.19
C PHE A 220 -14.55 19.46 -14.53
N ASP A 221 -13.66 18.64 -15.05
CA ASP A 221 -12.31 18.51 -14.52
C ASP A 221 -11.46 19.78 -14.66
N TYR A 222 -11.62 20.52 -15.76
CA TYR A 222 -11.03 21.86 -15.88
C TYR A 222 -11.60 22.81 -14.83
N ALA A 223 -12.92 22.79 -14.60
CA ALA A 223 -13.55 23.62 -13.59
C ALA A 223 -13.03 23.28 -12.17
N PHE A 224 -12.94 21.99 -11.82
CA PHE A 224 -12.41 21.55 -10.52
C PHE A 224 -10.94 21.92 -10.35
N THR A 225 -10.12 21.74 -11.38
CA THR A 225 -8.69 22.09 -11.35
C THR A 225 -8.50 23.60 -11.11
N CYS A 226 -9.31 24.45 -11.74
CA CYS A 226 -9.30 25.88 -11.48
C CYS A 226 -9.64 26.21 -10.02
N VAL A 227 -10.65 25.57 -9.44
CA VAL A 227 -11.00 25.76 -8.01
C VAL A 227 -9.84 25.37 -7.10
N PHE A 228 -9.19 24.24 -7.35
CA PHE A 228 -8.03 23.79 -6.56
C PHE A 228 -6.80 24.68 -6.76
N ALA A 229 -6.58 25.21 -7.97
CA ALA A 229 -5.51 26.18 -8.23
C ALA A 229 -5.72 27.47 -7.44
N VAL A 230 -6.97 27.96 -7.38
CA VAL A 230 -7.32 29.13 -6.55
C VAL A 230 -7.10 28.84 -5.06
N GLU A 231 -7.53 27.67 -4.57
CA GLU A 231 -7.27 27.26 -3.19
C GLU A 231 -5.77 27.22 -2.87
N MET A 232 -4.96 26.59 -3.74
CA MET A 232 -3.51 26.52 -3.60
C MET A 232 -2.92 27.93 -3.53
N PHE A 233 -3.30 28.81 -4.46
CA PHE A 233 -2.78 30.17 -4.52
C PHE A 233 -3.12 30.99 -3.27
N LEU A 234 -4.37 30.89 -2.78
CA LEU A 234 -4.80 31.53 -1.54
C LEU A 234 -3.98 31.06 -0.33
N LYS A 235 -3.73 29.76 -0.22
CA LYS A 235 -2.90 29.18 0.85
C LYS A 235 -1.43 29.57 0.76
N VAL A 236 -0.87 29.64 -0.44
CA VAL A 236 0.51 30.07 -0.67
C VAL A 236 0.71 31.55 -0.30
N ILE A 237 -0.28 32.42 -0.57
CA ILE A 237 -0.24 33.82 -0.15
C ILE A 237 -0.31 33.95 1.38
N ASP A 238 -1.15 33.14 2.03
CA ASP A 238 -1.36 33.20 3.46
C ASP A 238 -0.16 32.66 4.27
N LEU A 239 0.24 31.42 3.97
CA LEU A 239 1.25 30.65 4.72
C LEU A 239 2.68 30.90 4.22
N GLY A 240 2.87 31.37 2.99
CA GLY A 240 4.17 31.49 2.34
C GLY A 240 4.70 30.17 1.76
N ILE A 241 5.79 30.26 0.99
CA ILE A 241 6.29 29.14 0.16
C ILE A 241 7.17 28.16 0.98
N ILE A 242 8.37 28.54 1.41
CA ILE A 242 9.38 27.61 1.99
C ILE A 242 10.06 28.11 3.28
N LEU A 243 10.33 29.41 3.42
CA LEU A 243 11.35 29.90 4.38
C LEU A 243 11.00 29.85 5.87
N HIS A 244 9.73 29.77 6.26
CA HIS A 244 9.31 29.88 7.67
C HIS A 244 8.74 28.55 8.23
N PRO A 245 8.90 28.26 9.54
CA PRO A 245 8.20 27.15 10.18
C PRO A 245 6.69 27.37 10.07
N GLY A 246 5.97 26.45 9.42
CA GLY A 246 4.55 26.59 9.06
C GLY A 246 4.28 27.00 7.61
N SER A 247 5.31 27.10 6.76
CA SER A 247 5.14 27.38 5.31
C SER A 247 4.41 26.25 4.58
N TYR A 248 3.76 26.61 3.46
CA TYR A 248 2.93 25.70 2.67
C TYR A 248 3.65 24.41 2.25
N LEU A 249 4.87 24.50 1.71
CA LEU A 249 5.62 23.34 1.19
C LEU A 249 6.33 22.49 2.27
N ARG A 250 6.19 22.80 3.56
CA ARG A 250 6.76 21.97 4.64
C ARG A 250 5.76 20.95 5.17
N GLU A 251 4.48 21.12 4.86
CA GLU A 251 3.43 20.20 5.28
C GLU A 251 3.16 19.16 4.17
N PHE A 252 3.33 17.87 4.51
CA PHE A 252 3.21 16.75 3.56
C PHE A 252 1.92 16.78 2.72
N TRP A 253 0.78 17.05 3.37
CA TRP A 253 -0.53 17.12 2.71
C TRP A 253 -0.64 18.25 1.68
N ASN A 254 0.00 19.39 1.94
CA ASN A 254 0.00 20.53 1.02
C ASN A 254 0.95 20.29 -0.15
N ILE A 255 2.07 19.59 0.07
CA ILE A 255 2.99 19.18 -1.00
C ILE A 255 2.28 18.25 -1.98
N MET A 256 1.55 17.24 -1.47
CA MET A 256 0.77 16.32 -2.29
C MET A 256 -0.27 17.06 -3.14
N ASP A 257 -1.04 17.98 -2.54
CA ASP A 257 -2.02 18.82 -3.24
C ASP A 257 -1.37 19.71 -4.31
N ALA A 258 -0.21 20.32 -3.99
CA ALA A 258 0.55 21.13 -4.93
C ALA A 258 1.00 20.34 -6.15
N VAL A 259 1.50 19.12 -5.96
CA VAL A 259 1.94 18.23 -7.04
C VAL A 259 0.76 17.93 -7.97
N VAL A 260 -0.41 17.57 -7.42
CA VAL A 260 -1.61 17.27 -8.21
C VAL A 260 -2.07 18.48 -9.02
N VAL A 261 -2.12 19.67 -8.40
CA VAL A 261 -2.54 20.91 -9.07
C VAL A 261 -1.54 21.33 -10.16
N ILE A 262 -0.23 21.25 -9.88
CA ILE A 262 0.82 21.61 -10.85
C ILE A 262 0.82 20.65 -12.04
N CYS A 263 0.70 19.35 -11.81
CA CYS A 263 0.61 18.36 -12.90
C CYS A 263 -0.65 18.59 -13.76
N ALA A 264 -1.79 18.91 -13.14
CA ALA A 264 -3.03 19.20 -13.86
C ALA A 264 -2.92 20.50 -14.68
N LEU A 265 -2.39 21.58 -14.11
CA LEU A 265 -2.13 22.83 -14.84
C LEU A 265 -1.11 22.64 -15.96
N GLY A 266 -0.09 21.80 -15.75
CA GLY A 266 0.89 21.45 -16.77
C GLY A 266 0.26 20.71 -17.95
N SER A 267 -0.66 19.77 -17.69
CA SER A 267 -1.44 19.10 -18.74
C SER A 267 -2.29 20.09 -19.54
N ILE A 268 -3.03 20.96 -18.85
CA ILE A 268 -3.88 21.98 -19.51
C ILE A 268 -3.04 22.95 -20.33
N GLY A 269 -1.94 23.45 -19.76
CA GLY A 269 -1.05 24.40 -20.43
C GLY A 269 -0.38 23.81 -21.66
N PHE A 270 0.00 22.54 -21.61
CA PHE A 270 0.54 21.83 -22.77
C PHE A 270 -0.53 21.65 -23.87
N ASP A 271 -1.74 21.19 -23.49
CA ASP A 271 -2.85 21.02 -24.43
C ASP A 271 -3.24 22.35 -25.12
N LEU A 272 -3.19 23.47 -24.38
CA LEU A 272 -3.52 24.81 -24.89
C LEU A 272 -2.41 25.43 -25.77
N ILE A 273 -1.13 25.26 -25.40
CA ILE A 273 0.02 25.85 -26.12
C ILE A 273 0.34 25.08 -27.41
N TYR A 274 0.16 23.75 -27.43
CA TYR A 274 0.51 22.91 -28.57
C TYR A 274 -0.65 22.64 -29.55
N SER A 275 -1.84 23.20 -29.30
CA SER A 275 -2.99 23.08 -30.20
C SER A 275 -2.77 23.71 -31.60
N GLU A 276 -1.70 24.49 -31.82
CA GLU A 276 -1.47 25.20 -33.08
C GLU A 276 -0.18 24.85 -33.83
N LYS A 277 0.73 24.02 -33.28
CA LYS A 277 1.95 23.62 -33.98
C LYS A 277 2.22 22.12 -33.89
N SER A 278 1.90 21.47 -35.00
CA SER A 278 2.26 20.10 -35.34
C SER A 278 3.77 19.83 -35.20
N ALA A 279 4.13 18.58 -34.86
CA ALA A 279 5.47 17.95 -34.92
C ALA A 279 6.27 17.70 -33.61
N ALA A 280 5.61 17.43 -32.47
CA ALA A 280 6.26 16.74 -31.34
C ALA A 280 5.34 15.70 -30.67
N SER A 281 4.88 14.72 -31.45
CA SER A 281 3.95 13.65 -31.02
C SER A 281 4.58 12.55 -30.14
N ALA A 282 5.81 12.73 -29.66
CA ALA A 282 6.52 11.68 -28.93
C ALA A 282 6.24 11.63 -27.40
N ASN A 283 5.54 12.62 -26.82
CA ASN A 283 5.31 12.68 -25.36
C ASN A 283 3.83 12.87 -24.94
N LEU A 284 2.88 12.69 -25.86
CA LEU A 284 1.44 12.86 -25.55
C LEU A 284 0.92 11.76 -24.60
N SER A 285 1.46 10.54 -24.69
CA SER A 285 1.07 9.41 -23.83
C SER A 285 1.49 9.63 -22.38
N THR A 286 2.69 10.17 -22.14
CA THR A 286 3.19 10.46 -20.78
C THR A 286 2.38 11.55 -20.09
N MET A 287 1.91 12.56 -20.83
CA MET A 287 1.09 13.64 -20.26
C MET A 287 -0.36 13.24 -20.00
N LYS A 288 -0.95 12.35 -20.80
CA LYS A 288 -2.23 11.70 -20.46
C LYS A 288 -2.11 10.90 -19.15
N SER A 289 -1.00 10.19 -18.93
CA SER A 289 -0.77 9.42 -17.69
C SER A 289 -0.67 10.29 -16.43
N LEU A 290 -0.23 11.56 -16.54
CA LEU A 290 -0.19 12.48 -15.39
C LEU A 290 -1.60 12.81 -14.86
N ARG A 291 -2.65 12.62 -15.67
CA ARG A 291 -4.04 12.79 -15.22
C ARG A 291 -4.43 11.75 -14.16
N VAL A 292 -3.75 10.59 -14.10
CA VAL A 292 -3.97 9.58 -13.05
C VAL A 292 -3.73 10.14 -11.66
N LEU A 293 -2.83 11.12 -11.50
CA LEU A 293 -2.56 11.76 -10.20
C LEU A 293 -3.79 12.45 -9.60
N ARG A 294 -4.83 12.76 -10.40
CA ARG A 294 -6.10 13.29 -9.90
C ARG A 294 -6.82 12.31 -8.96
N VAL A 295 -6.50 11.01 -9.01
CA VAL A 295 -6.99 9.98 -8.06
C VAL A 295 -6.56 10.23 -6.61
N LEU A 296 -5.55 11.09 -6.40
CA LEU A 296 -5.07 11.44 -5.06
C LEU A 296 -5.92 12.54 -4.39
N ARG A 297 -6.80 13.24 -5.13
CA ARG A 297 -7.66 14.32 -4.58
C ARG A 297 -8.50 13.89 -3.35
N PRO A 298 -9.09 12.68 -3.29
CA PRO A 298 -9.82 12.22 -2.10
C PRO A 298 -8.97 12.15 -0.83
N LEU A 299 -7.64 11.95 -0.94
CA LEU A 299 -6.74 11.86 0.21
C LEU A 299 -6.69 13.17 1.01
N LYS A 300 -6.99 14.31 0.38
CA LYS A 300 -7.12 15.61 1.04
C LYS A 300 -8.22 15.64 2.11
N THR A 301 -9.23 14.77 2.00
CA THR A 301 -10.28 14.59 3.00
C THR A 301 -9.71 14.10 4.33
N ILE A 302 -8.63 13.31 4.31
CA ILE A 302 -7.96 12.79 5.53
C ILE A 302 -7.54 13.95 6.43
N LYS A 303 -6.87 14.97 5.87
CA LYS A 303 -6.46 16.18 6.61
C LYS A 303 -7.65 17.00 7.12
N ARG A 304 -8.80 16.97 6.44
CA ARG A 304 -9.96 17.80 6.76
C ARG A 304 -10.90 17.17 7.79
N VAL A 305 -10.88 15.84 7.91
CA VAL A 305 -11.68 15.09 8.87
C VAL A 305 -10.75 14.62 10.00
N PRO A 306 -10.76 15.26 11.19
CA PRO A 306 -9.80 14.95 12.27
C PRO A 306 -9.89 13.49 12.71
N LYS A 307 -11.09 12.89 12.68
CA LYS A 307 -11.29 11.46 12.98
C LYS A 307 -10.55 10.55 11.99
N LEU A 308 -10.56 10.88 10.69
CA LEU A 308 -9.87 10.11 9.66
C LEU A 308 -8.36 10.32 9.73
N LYS A 309 -7.93 11.55 10.03
CA LYS A 309 -6.53 11.89 10.30
C LYS A 309 -5.98 11.06 11.46
N ALA A 310 -6.68 11.00 12.59
CA ALA A 310 -6.27 10.23 13.76
C ALA A 310 -6.08 8.73 13.44
N VAL A 311 -7.00 8.14 12.67
CA VAL A 311 -6.88 6.75 12.20
C VAL A 311 -5.66 6.57 11.28
N PHE A 312 -5.45 7.49 10.35
CA PHE A 312 -4.29 7.45 9.45
C PHE A 312 -2.96 7.61 10.20
N ASP A 313 -2.89 8.54 11.15
CA ASP A 313 -1.68 8.79 11.95
C ASP A 313 -1.36 7.56 12.82
N CYS A 314 -2.38 6.91 13.40
CA CYS A 314 -2.23 5.64 14.11
C CYS A 314 -1.70 4.53 13.18
N LEU A 315 -2.25 4.40 11.97
CA LEU A 315 -1.79 3.44 10.97
C LEU A 315 -0.33 3.66 10.59
N VAL A 316 0.07 4.90 10.25
CA VAL A 316 1.46 5.22 9.90
C VAL A 316 2.41 4.99 11.08
N ASN A 317 1.98 5.28 12.31
CA ASN A 317 2.80 5.03 13.50
C ASN A 317 3.01 3.53 13.74
N SER A 318 1.96 2.72 13.59
CA SER A 318 2.07 1.26 13.71
C SER A 318 2.94 0.65 12.59
N LEU A 319 2.91 1.22 11.38
CA LEU A 319 3.71 0.74 10.25
C LEU A 319 5.22 0.83 10.50
N LYS A 320 5.70 1.84 11.25
CA LYS A 320 7.12 1.98 11.57
C LYS A 320 7.70 0.75 12.27
N ASN A 321 6.93 0.15 13.18
CA ASN A 321 7.35 -1.07 13.90
C ASN A 321 7.31 -2.29 12.98
N VAL A 322 6.32 -2.35 12.07
CA VAL A 322 6.18 -3.44 11.09
C VAL A 322 7.30 -3.44 10.04
N ILE A 323 7.83 -2.27 9.67
CA ILE A 323 8.91 -2.17 8.67
C ILE A 323 10.15 -2.98 9.06
N ASN A 324 10.53 -3.02 10.35
CA ASN A 324 11.68 -3.80 10.81
C ASN A 324 11.48 -5.31 10.58
N ILE A 325 10.29 -5.82 10.92
CA ILE A 325 9.91 -7.22 10.69
C ILE A 325 9.85 -7.51 9.17
N LEU A 326 9.30 -6.57 8.40
CA LEU A 326 9.21 -6.68 6.94
C LEU A 326 10.60 -6.79 6.29
N ILE A 327 11.60 -6.05 6.78
CA ILE A 327 12.98 -6.14 6.28
C ILE A 327 13.55 -7.56 6.48
N VAL A 328 13.36 -8.14 7.67
CA VAL A 328 13.80 -9.51 7.96
C VAL A 328 13.07 -10.51 7.07
N TYR A 329 11.75 -10.35 6.90
CA TYR A 329 10.95 -11.18 5.99
C TYR A 329 11.44 -11.11 4.54
N ILE A 330 11.72 -9.90 4.01
CA ILE A 330 12.25 -9.71 2.64
C ILE A 330 13.62 -10.37 2.48
N LEU A 331 14.47 -10.35 3.52
CA LEU A 331 15.77 -11.02 3.50
C LEU A 331 15.61 -12.55 3.39
N PHE A 332 14.71 -13.15 4.17
CA PHE A 332 14.42 -14.59 4.06
C PHE A 332 13.83 -14.96 2.70
N GLN A 333 12.89 -14.15 2.20
CA GLN A 333 12.35 -14.28 0.84
C GLN A 333 13.46 -14.25 -0.22
N PHE A 334 14.42 -13.33 -0.10
CA PHE A 334 15.55 -13.24 -1.01
C PHE A 334 16.43 -14.51 -0.98
N ILE A 335 16.71 -15.06 0.21
CA ILE A 335 17.49 -16.31 0.34
C ILE A 335 16.78 -17.46 -0.38
N PHE A 336 15.48 -17.66 -0.13
CA PHE A 336 14.71 -18.70 -0.80
C PHE A 336 14.59 -18.47 -2.30
N ALA A 337 14.48 -17.21 -2.75
CA ALA A 337 14.46 -16.88 -4.17
C ALA A 337 15.78 -17.26 -4.86
N VAL A 338 16.93 -16.98 -4.24
CA VAL A 338 18.24 -17.40 -4.77
C VAL A 338 18.33 -18.92 -4.86
N ILE A 339 17.89 -19.64 -3.82
CA ILE A 339 17.86 -21.12 -3.84
C ILE A 339 16.95 -21.62 -4.98
N ALA A 340 15.76 -21.04 -5.12
CA ALA A 340 14.79 -21.44 -6.14
C ALA A 340 15.32 -21.20 -7.56
N VAL A 341 16.01 -20.07 -7.80
CA VAL A 341 16.69 -19.82 -9.08
C VAL A 341 17.74 -20.91 -9.36
N GLN A 342 18.55 -21.30 -8.38
CA GLN A 342 19.54 -22.36 -8.59
C GLN A 342 18.91 -23.73 -8.88
N LEU A 343 17.74 -24.02 -8.30
CA LEU A 343 17.07 -25.31 -8.47
C LEU A 343 16.20 -25.38 -9.73
N PHE A 344 15.56 -24.28 -10.12
CA PHE A 344 14.45 -24.28 -11.08
C PHE A 344 14.64 -23.37 -12.30
N ASN A 345 15.75 -22.65 -12.42
CA ASN A 345 16.05 -21.82 -13.60
C ASN A 345 15.97 -22.65 -14.89
N GLY A 346 15.16 -22.17 -15.84
CA GLY A 346 14.96 -22.79 -17.15
C GLY A 346 14.09 -24.06 -17.14
N LYS A 347 13.53 -24.48 -15.99
CA LYS A 347 12.74 -25.72 -15.89
C LYS A 347 11.23 -25.52 -16.05
N PHE A 348 10.74 -24.28 -15.91
CA PHE A 348 9.31 -23.95 -15.91
C PHE A 348 8.80 -23.55 -17.31
N PHE A 349 9.46 -24.04 -18.36
CA PHE A 349 8.98 -23.89 -19.73
C PHE A 349 8.06 -25.05 -20.09
N TYR A 350 7.01 -24.74 -20.85
CA TYR A 350 6.09 -25.74 -21.37
C TYR A 350 5.78 -25.49 -22.84
N CYS A 351 5.36 -26.56 -23.52
CA CYS A 351 4.77 -26.48 -24.85
C CYS A 351 3.25 -26.49 -24.72
N THR A 352 2.55 -25.75 -25.58
CA THR A 352 1.08 -25.83 -25.66
C THR A 352 0.58 -27.25 -25.94
N ASP A 353 1.37 -28.06 -26.65
CA ASP A 353 1.11 -29.50 -26.83
C ASP A 353 1.79 -30.33 -25.73
N LYS A 354 0.99 -30.92 -24.84
CA LYS A 354 1.42 -31.77 -23.71
C LYS A 354 2.28 -32.97 -24.14
N SER A 355 2.22 -33.37 -25.41
CA SER A 355 2.99 -34.50 -25.95
C SER A 355 4.47 -34.13 -26.21
N LYS A 356 4.82 -32.84 -26.22
CA LYS A 356 6.15 -32.33 -26.53
C LYS A 356 6.79 -31.72 -25.28
N ILE A 357 7.99 -32.20 -24.95
CA ILE A 357 8.68 -31.86 -23.68
C ILE A 357 9.83 -30.88 -23.90
N THR A 358 10.38 -30.79 -25.11
CA THR A 358 11.55 -29.95 -25.40
C THR A 358 11.25 -28.88 -26.44
N GLU A 359 11.89 -27.73 -26.33
CA GLU A 359 11.76 -26.60 -27.27
C GLU A 359 11.97 -27.04 -28.73
N ALA A 360 13.00 -27.84 -29.00
CA ALA A 360 13.30 -28.33 -30.34
C ALA A 360 12.15 -29.17 -30.94
N THR A 361 11.35 -29.84 -30.11
CA THR A 361 10.20 -30.66 -30.55
C THR A 361 8.88 -29.89 -30.54
N CYS A 362 8.83 -28.72 -29.90
CA CYS A 362 7.67 -27.84 -29.82
C CYS A 362 7.58 -26.92 -31.04
N GLN A 363 7.47 -27.52 -32.23
CA GLN A 363 7.38 -26.79 -33.49
C GLN A 363 6.16 -27.23 -34.31
N GLY A 364 5.73 -26.36 -35.23
CA GLY A 364 4.60 -26.62 -36.12
C GLY A 364 3.25 -26.38 -35.45
N SER A 365 2.26 -27.20 -35.77
CA SER A 365 0.88 -27.07 -35.28
C SER A 365 0.41 -28.39 -34.67
N TYR A 366 -0.57 -28.31 -33.78
CA TYR A 366 -1.20 -29.46 -33.12
C TYR A 366 -2.72 -29.34 -33.20
N PHE A 367 -3.40 -30.45 -32.95
CA PHE A 367 -4.85 -30.54 -32.98
C PHE A 367 -5.41 -30.36 -31.57
N VAL A 368 -6.30 -29.39 -31.42
CA VAL A 368 -7.11 -29.19 -30.21
C VAL A 368 -8.47 -29.80 -30.46
N PHE A 369 -8.88 -30.69 -29.56
CA PHE A 369 -10.19 -31.33 -29.58
C PHE A 369 -11.05 -30.64 -28.51
N ASP A 370 -12.09 -29.93 -28.94
CA ASP A 370 -13.07 -29.36 -28.02
C ASP A 370 -14.17 -30.39 -27.74
N GLU A 371 -14.71 -30.41 -26.52
CA GLU A 371 -15.79 -31.34 -26.14
C GLU A 371 -17.05 -31.16 -27.01
N ASP A 372 -17.29 -29.95 -27.53
CA ASP A 372 -18.47 -29.58 -28.31
C ASP A 372 -18.30 -29.74 -29.85
N SER A 373 -17.13 -30.14 -30.34
CA SER A 373 -16.83 -30.19 -31.78
C SER A 373 -16.15 -31.49 -32.21
N GLU A 374 -16.77 -32.23 -33.12
CA GLU A 374 -16.18 -33.43 -33.74
C GLU A 374 -14.96 -33.13 -34.62
N VAL A 375 -14.83 -31.88 -35.10
CA VAL A 375 -13.68 -31.45 -35.90
C VAL A 375 -12.63 -30.77 -35.02
N PRO A 376 -11.35 -31.20 -35.10
CA PRO A 376 -10.30 -30.58 -34.33
C PRO A 376 -9.91 -29.22 -34.90
N ARG A 377 -9.62 -28.27 -34.02
CA ARG A 377 -9.02 -26.99 -34.40
C ARG A 377 -7.51 -27.16 -34.50
N VAL A 378 -6.91 -26.50 -35.49
CA VAL A 378 -5.45 -26.50 -35.68
C VAL A 378 -4.89 -25.24 -35.05
N GLU A 379 -4.02 -25.42 -34.06
CA GLU A 379 -3.34 -24.31 -33.38
C GLU A 379 -1.82 -24.43 -33.52
N PRO A 380 -1.08 -23.31 -33.60
CA PRO A 380 0.37 -23.35 -33.58
C PRO A 380 0.89 -23.78 -32.21
N ARG A 381 1.95 -24.60 -32.20
CA ARG A 381 2.68 -24.91 -30.97
C ARG A 381 3.49 -23.69 -30.55
N VAL A 382 3.38 -23.32 -29.28
CA VAL A 382 4.15 -22.22 -28.69
C VAL A 382 4.92 -22.77 -27.50
N TRP A 383 6.22 -22.50 -27.47
CA TRP A 383 7.08 -22.76 -26.33
C TRP A 383 7.18 -21.49 -25.50
N GLY A 384 6.76 -21.57 -24.23
CA GLY A 384 6.73 -20.40 -23.36
C GLY A 384 6.95 -20.76 -21.90
N PRO A 385 7.37 -19.79 -21.06
CA PRO A 385 7.41 -19.99 -19.63
C PRO A 385 5.98 -20.04 -19.05
N GLN A 386 5.82 -20.70 -17.91
CA GLN A 386 4.62 -20.58 -17.09
C GLN A 386 4.41 -19.12 -16.61
N SER A 387 3.22 -18.79 -16.13
CA SER A 387 2.93 -17.43 -15.60
C SER A 387 3.82 -17.09 -14.39
N PHE A 388 4.13 -18.08 -13.57
CA PHE A 388 5.06 -17.98 -12.44
C PHE A 388 6.24 -18.93 -12.65
N TYR A 389 7.45 -18.40 -12.56
CA TYR A 389 8.69 -19.16 -12.80
C TYR A 389 9.88 -18.56 -12.03
N TYR A 390 11.03 -19.23 -12.09
CA TYR A 390 12.19 -18.98 -11.21
C TYR A 390 13.48 -18.63 -11.97
N ASP A 391 13.39 -17.97 -13.12
CA ASP A 391 14.59 -17.69 -13.94
C ASP A 391 15.43 -16.53 -13.40
N ASN A 392 14.82 -15.58 -12.69
CA ASN A 392 15.49 -14.43 -12.10
C ASN A 392 14.99 -14.17 -10.68
N VAL A 393 15.85 -13.61 -9.82
CA VAL A 393 15.54 -13.40 -8.39
C VAL A 393 14.29 -12.53 -8.15
N PRO A 394 14.08 -11.39 -8.83
CA PRO A 394 12.87 -10.58 -8.59
C PRO A 394 11.57 -11.32 -8.92
N LEU A 395 11.59 -12.15 -9.96
CA LEU A 395 10.44 -12.95 -10.35
C LEU A 395 10.26 -14.16 -9.42
N ALA A 396 11.35 -14.80 -9.01
CA ALA A 396 11.32 -15.85 -8.00
C ALA A 396 10.72 -15.35 -6.68
N MET A 397 11.03 -14.11 -6.26
CA MET A 397 10.39 -13.48 -5.09
C MET A 397 8.89 -13.25 -5.31
N LEU A 398 8.46 -12.87 -6.51
CA LEU A 398 7.04 -12.73 -6.84
C LEU A 398 6.31 -14.08 -6.80
N THR A 399 6.92 -15.13 -7.37
CA THR A 399 6.38 -16.49 -7.33
C THR A 399 6.30 -17.02 -5.90
N LEU A 400 7.34 -16.82 -5.08
CA LEU A 400 7.31 -17.21 -3.67
C LEU A 400 6.27 -16.41 -2.87
N PHE A 401 6.03 -15.14 -3.23
CA PHE A 401 4.96 -14.35 -2.63
C PHE A 401 3.58 -14.95 -2.93
N ALA A 402 3.31 -15.35 -4.17
CA ALA A 402 2.06 -16.02 -4.55
C ALA A 402 1.84 -17.33 -3.76
N VAL A 403 2.89 -18.15 -3.64
CA VAL A 403 2.85 -19.39 -2.84
C VAL A 403 2.55 -19.11 -1.37
N GLN A 404 3.12 -18.05 -0.80
CA GLN A 404 2.90 -17.68 0.60
C GLN A 404 1.54 -17.05 0.87
N THR A 405 0.92 -16.41 -0.13
CA THR A 405 -0.48 -15.98 -0.01
C THR A 405 -1.45 -17.15 0.00
N GLY A 406 -0.98 -18.37 -0.33
CA GLY A 406 -1.80 -19.57 -0.39
C GLY A 406 -2.59 -19.71 -1.68
N GLU A 407 -2.40 -18.81 -2.64
CA GLU A 407 -3.17 -18.72 -3.88
C GLU A 407 -2.40 -19.38 -5.03
N GLY A 408 -3.02 -20.33 -5.72
CA GLY A 408 -2.51 -20.97 -6.93
C GLY A 408 -1.23 -21.78 -6.73
N TRP A 409 -0.81 -22.07 -5.50
CA TRP A 409 0.41 -22.83 -5.22
C TRP A 409 0.37 -24.32 -5.63
N PRO A 410 -0.80 -25.00 -5.76
CA PRO A 410 -0.85 -26.38 -6.26
C PRO A 410 -0.61 -26.51 -7.77
N GLN A 411 -0.70 -25.41 -8.52
CA GLN A 411 -0.52 -25.33 -9.98
C GLN A 411 0.96 -25.39 -10.36
#